data_AF-A0AA35MIU0-F1
#
_entry.id   AF-A0AA35MIU0-F1
#
_cell.length_a   1.000
_cell.length_b   1.000
_cell.length_c   1.000
_cell.angle_alpha   90.00
_cell.angle_beta   90.00
_cell.angle_gamma   90.00
#
_symmetry.space_group_name_H-M   'P 1'
#
loop_
_entity.id
_entity.type
_entity.pdbx_description
1 polymer ?
#
loop_
_entity_poly.entity_id
_entity_poly.type
_entity_poly.pdbx_seq_one_letter_code
_entity_poly.pdbx_strand_id
1 'polypeptide(L)'
;MAAATCHNYTLAMQEYMDLQVERDELCNHLDQIRPALSINTGYGSVSSPSASPTRYSASVSSSGSSRRHSRSGERRHHRVHARCSGWDETTETLDTIPDEETLFEITAEERRLFALNESIKRALTELLNCESVRCDRSMRLWVQSRLMETEKELRSGRRRRSSGTE
;
A
#
# COMPACT_ATOMS: atom_id res chain seq x y z
N MET A 1 35.68 19.68 4.39
CA MET A 1 34.22 19.49 4.50
C MET A 1 33.68 18.36 3.63
N ALA A 2 34.20 18.13 2.41
CA ALA A 2 33.73 17.05 1.52
C ALA A 2 33.84 15.61 2.09
N ALA A 3 34.82 15.33 2.95
CA ALA A 3 34.98 13.99 3.56
C ALA A 3 33.83 13.62 4.52
N ALA A 4 33.33 14.59 5.29
CA ALA A 4 32.23 14.36 6.24
C ALA A 4 30.89 14.10 5.52
N THR A 5 30.63 14.79 4.41
CA THR A 5 29.44 14.57 3.58
C THR A 5 29.46 13.23 2.85
N CYS A 6 30.63 12.78 2.38
CA CYS A 6 30.79 11.44 1.81
C CYS A 6 30.55 10.35 2.88
N HIS A 7 31.07 10.55 4.09
CA HIS A 7 30.88 9.63 5.20
C HIS A 7 29.40 9.49 5.61
N ASN A 8 28.66 10.60 5.70
CA ASN A 8 27.24 10.56 6.03
C ASN A 8 26.42 9.82 4.96
N TYR A 9 26.74 10.05 3.68
CA TYR A 9 26.15 9.29 2.57
C TYR A 9 26.39 7.77 2.71
N THR A 10 27.65 7.38 2.93
CA THR A 10 28.01 5.96 3.07
C THR A 10 27.29 5.30 4.25
N LEU A 11 27.20 5.99 5.39
CA LEU A 11 26.49 5.49 6.57
C LEU A 11 24.99 5.33 6.31
N ALA A 12 24.32 6.37 5.80
CA ALA A 12 22.88 6.33 5.54
C ALA A 12 22.52 5.30 4.45
N MET A 13 23.39 5.12 3.46
CA MET A 13 23.21 4.09 2.43
C MET A 13 23.38 2.69 3.01
N GLN A 14 24.39 2.47 3.86
CA GLN A 14 24.61 1.19 4.53
C GLN A 14 23.42 0.83 5.43
N GLU A 15 22.98 1.77 6.27
CA GLU A 15 21.82 1.59 7.14
C GLU A 15 20.57 1.27 6.32
N TYR A 16 20.34 1.96 5.21
CA TYR A 16 19.23 1.63 4.31
C TYR A 16 19.30 0.18 3.79
N MET A 17 20.47 -0.28 3.36
CA MET A 17 20.62 -1.65 2.83
C MET A 17 20.39 -2.71 3.91
N ASP A 18 20.93 -2.49 5.11
CA ASP A 18 20.75 -3.41 6.25
C ASP A 18 19.28 -3.49 6.66
N LEU A 19 18.60 -2.35 6.71
CA LEU A 19 17.17 -2.29 7.01
C LEU A 19 16.29 -2.96 5.93
N GLN A 20 16.70 -2.91 4.65
CA GLN A 20 15.96 -3.63 3.59
C GLN A 20 16.05 -5.14 3.78
N VAL A 21 17.24 -5.66 4.14
CA VAL A 21 17.43 -7.09 4.41
C VAL A 21 16.53 -7.52 5.58
N GLU A 22 16.57 -6.79 6.70
CA GLU A 22 15.74 -7.11 7.86
C GLU A 22 14.24 -7.03 7.51
N ARG A 23 13.83 -6.03 6.72
CA ARG A 23 12.44 -5.89 6.27
C ARG A 23 12.02 -7.07 5.39
N ASP A 24 12.86 -7.51 4.47
CA ASP A 24 12.57 -8.63 3.58
C ASP A 24 12.47 -9.96 4.35
N GLU A 25 13.37 -10.19 5.31
CA GLU A 25 13.30 -11.32 6.22
C GLU A 25 11.97 -11.32 7.00
N LEU A 26 11.58 -10.16 7.53
CA LEU A 26 10.35 -9.98 8.29
C LEU A 26 9.09 -10.21 7.45
N CYS A 27 9.07 -9.69 6.21
CA CYS A 27 7.99 -9.93 5.26
C CYS A 27 7.88 -11.43 4.92
N ASN A 28 9.02 -12.08 4.64
CA ASN A 28 9.06 -13.53 4.38
C ASN A 28 8.56 -14.34 5.59
N HIS A 29 8.86 -13.89 6.81
CA HIS A 29 8.38 -14.53 8.02
C HIS A 29 6.87 -14.35 8.22
N LEU A 30 6.37 -13.12 8.01
CA LEU A 30 4.93 -12.84 8.03
C LEU A 30 4.15 -13.65 7.00
N ASP A 31 4.71 -13.85 5.80
CA ASP A 31 4.10 -14.69 4.76
C ASP A 31 4.10 -16.18 5.15
N GLN A 32 5.08 -16.63 5.94
CA GLN A 32 5.18 -18.00 6.48
C GLN A 32 4.28 -18.26 7.69
N ILE A 33 3.98 -17.25 8.52
CA ILE A 33 3.08 -17.40 9.68
C ILE A 33 1.61 -17.13 9.30
N ARG A 34 1.35 -16.42 8.20
CA ARG A 34 -0.01 -16.23 7.66
C ARG A 34 -0.76 -17.46 7.10
N PRO A 35 -0.22 -18.66 6.86
CA PRO A 35 -0.96 -19.69 6.14
C PRO A 35 -1.87 -20.55 7.06
N ALA A 36 -3.16 -20.17 7.09
CA ALA A 36 -4.32 -21.07 7.02
C ALA A 36 -5.60 -20.39 6.46
N LEU A 37 -5.49 -19.24 5.77
CA LEU A 37 -6.64 -18.52 5.16
C LEU A 37 -6.53 -18.43 3.62
N SER A 38 -5.65 -19.22 3.00
CA SER A 38 -5.50 -19.29 1.53
C SER A 38 -5.88 -20.69 1.02
N ILE A 39 -7.13 -21.06 1.20
CA ILE A 39 -7.83 -21.90 0.23
C ILE A 39 -8.99 -21.05 -0.29
N ASN A 40 -9.03 -20.86 -1.62
CA ASN A 40 -10.06 -20.12 -2.36
C ASN A 40 -10.18 -18.59 -2.15
N THR A 41 -9.27 -17.86 -2.79
CA THR A 41 -9.67 -16.65 -3.52
C THR A 41 -9.09 -16.71 -4.93
N GLY A 42 -9.39 -17.80 -5.63
CA GLY A 42 -9.37 -17.84 -7.08
C GLY A 42 -10.60 -17.12 -7.63
N TYR A 43 -10.59 -15.79 -7.70
CA TYR A 43 -11.46 -15.10 -8.66
C TYR A 43 -10.65 -14.83 -9.93
N GLY A 44 -10.94 -15.65 -10.93
CA GLY A 44 -11.03 -15.24 -12.32
C GLY A 44 -9.83 -14.50 -12.90
N SER A 45 -8.91 -15.29 -13.46
CA SER A 45 -8.34 -14.93 -14.76
C SER A 45 -9.50 -14.73 -15.74
N VAL A 46 -9.88 -13.47 -15.99
CA VAL A 46 -10.74 -13.11 -17.12
C VAL A 46 -9.89 -12.29 -18.09
N SER A 47 -9.52 -12.94 -19.18
CA SER A 47 -8.99 -12.30 -20.37
C SER A 47 -9.96 -11.21 -20.86
N SER A 48 -9.36 -10.15 -21.42
CA SER A 48 -9.99 -8.93 -21.93
C SER A 48 -11.19 -9.17 -22.87
N PRO A 49 -12.01 -8.13 -23.09
CA PRO A 49 -12.03 -7.60 -24.45
C PRO A 49 -11.83 -6.09 -24.55
N SER A 50 -11.23 -5.73 -25.68
CA SER A 50 -11.04 -4.41 -26.25
C SER A 50 -12.33 -3.59 -26.34
N ALA A 51 -12.28 -2.32 -25.93
CA ALA A 51 -13.20 -1.30 -26.41
C ALA A 51 -12.42 0.03 -26.54
N SER A 52 -12.01 0.34 -27.77
CA SER A 52 -11.61 1.70 -28.14
C SER A 52 -12.83 2.63 -28.10
N PRO A 53 -12.64 3.92 -27.78
CA PRO A 53 -13.30 4.92 -28.61
C PRO A 53 -12.36 6.05 -29.05
N THR A 54 -12.68 6.48 -30.25
CA THR A 54 -12.01 7.36 -31.19
C THR A 54 -11.83 8.79 -30.69
N ARG A 55 -10.70 9.37 -31.12
CA ARG A 55 -10.36 10.80 -31.08
C ARG A 55 -11.51 11.68 -31.58
N TYR A 56 -11.78 12.79 -30.91
CA TYR A 56 -12.08 14.07 -31.59
C TYR A 56 -11.60 15.25 -30.73
N SER A 57 -10.78 16.08 -31.37
CA SER A 57 -10.31 17.39 -30.92
C SER A 57 -11.33 18.47 -31.31
N ALA A 58 -11.61 19.41 -30.40
CA ALA A 58 -12.03 20.76 -30.75
C ALA A 58 -11.72 21.73 -29.60
N SER A 59 -10.85 22.68 -29.88
CA SER A 59 -10.61 23.91 -29.13
C SER A 59 -11.82 24.84 -29.21
N VAL A 60 -12.18 25.53 -28.13
CA VAL A 60 -12.57 26.97 -28.11
C VAL A 60 -12.64 27.50 -26.67
N SER A 61 -12.38 28.79 -26.58
CA SER A 61 -12.10 29.63 -25.41
C SER A 61 -13.33 30.02 -24.57
N SER A 62 -13.02 30.70 -23.46
CA SER A 62 -13.77 31.80 -22.78
C SER A 62 -14.75 31.49 -21.63
N SER A 63 -14.33 31.94 -20.45
CA SER A 63 -15.00 32.90 -19.54
C SER A 63 -16.52 32.80 -19.34
N GLY A 64 -16.98 32.60 -18.09
CA GLY A 64 -18.39 32.82 -17.77
C GLY A 64 -18.83 32.48 -16.35
N SER A 65 -19.06 33.53 -15.58
CA SER A 65 -19.71 33.66 -14.26
C SER A 65 -20.96 32.79 -13.97
N SER A 66 -21.13 32.54 -12.66
CA SER A 66 -22.39 32.65 -11.89
C SER A 66 -23.37 31.47 -11.71
N ARG A 67 -23.72 31.33 -10.41
CA ARG A 67 -25.05 31.08 -9.80
C ARG A 67 -25.33 29.69 -9.21
N ARG A 68 -25.73 29.80 -7.94
CA ARG A 68 -26.22 28.80 -6.99
C ARG A 68 -27.55 28.20 -7.46
N HIS A 69 -27.82 26.95 -7.07
CA HIS A 69 -29.14 26.51 -6.61
C HIS A 69 -29.03 25.25 -5.73
N SER A 70 -29.58 25.36 -4.52
CA SER A 70 -29.96 24.23 -3.66
C SER A 70 -31.24 23.57 -4.17
N ARG A 71 -31.37 22.25 -3.99
CA ARG A 71 -32.61 21.48 -3.72
C ARG A 71 -32.30 19.97 -3.83
N SER A 72 -32.37 19.21 -2.73
CA SER A 72 -33.58 18.48 -2.26
C SER A 72 -34.04 17.42 -3.27
N GLY A 73 -33.87 16.15 -2.90
CA GLY A 73 -34.29 14.99 -3.67
C GLY A 73 -34.30 13.74 -2.79
N GLU A 74 -35.44 13.51 -2.15
CA GLU A 74 -35.75 12.44 -1.22
C GLU A 74 -35.89 11.07 -1.90
N ARG A 75 -35.34 10.04 -1.23
CA ARG A 75 -35.69 8.60 -1.23
C ARG A 75 -36.47 8.04 -2.43
N ARG A 76 -35.85 7.10 -3.15
CA ARG A 76 -36.57 5.91 -3.69
C ARG A 76 -35.72 4.64 -3.57
N HIS A 77 -36.16 3.78 -2.65
CA HIS A 77 -35.79 2.38 -2.60
C HIS A 77 -36.41 1.65 -3.80
N HIS A 78 -35.57 1.07 -4.66
CA HIS A 78 -35.97 -0.05 -5.50
C HIS A 78 -35.06 -1.23 -5.21
N ARG A 79 -35.52 -2.05 -4.26
CA ARG A 79 -35.12 -3.46 -4.10
C ARG A 79 -35.47 -4.17 -5.40
N VAL A 80 -34.46 -4.73 -6.08
CA VAL A 80 -34.68 -5.72 -7.12
C VAL A 80 -33.70 -6.88 -6.87
N HIS A 81 -34.29 -7.99 -6.45
CA HIS A 81 -33.81 -9.37 -6.46
C HIS A 81 -32.40 -9.67 -5.91
N ALA A 82 -32.36 -9.94 -4.60
CA ALA A 82 -31.41 -10.92 -4.06
C ALA A 82 -31.71 -12.27 -4.75
N ARG A 83 -30.78 -12.73 -5.58
CA ARG A 83 -30.73 -14.12 -6.00
C ARG A 83 -30.21 -14.94 -4.82
N CYS A 84 -31.11 -15.47 -4.01
CA CYS A 84 -30.81 -16.63 -3.16
C CYS A 84 -30.45 -17.78 -4.10
N SER A 85 -29.15 -18.07 -4.22
CA SER A 85 -28.64 -19.21 -4.99
C SER A 85 -27.66 -19.94 -4.09
N GLY A 86 -27.96 -21.22 -3.84
CA GLY A 86 -26.99 -22.25 -3.48
C GLY A 86 -26.34 -22.09 -2.12
N TRP A 87 -26.97 -22.63 -1.09
CA TRP A 87 -26.20 -23.28 -0.02
C TRP A 87 -25.69 -24.57 -0.66
N ASP A 88 -24.59 -24.46 -1.41
CA ASP A 88 -23.94 -25.63 -1.97
C ASP A 88 -23.20 -26.32 -0.82
N GLU A 89 -23.63 -27.54 -0.57
CA GLU A 89 -23.17 -28.44 0.46
C GLU A 89 -21.81 -29.00 0.08
N THR A 90 -20.78 -28.14 0.11
CA THR A 90 -19.39 -28.58 0.11
C THR A 90 -18.92 -28.76 1.54
N THR A 91 -19.09 -29.97 2.03
CA THR A 91 -18.34 -30.56 3.14
C THR A 91 -16.86 -30.69 2.76
N GLU A 92 -16.14 -29.60 2.48
CA GLU A 92 -14.69 -29.60 2.36
C GLU A 92 -14.10 -28.27 2.85
N THR A 93 -13.10 -28.37 3.73
CA THR A 93 -12.32 -27.29 4.37
C THR A 93 -13.05 -26.51 5.48
N LEU A 94 -13.06 -27.08 6.69
CA LEU A 94 -13.07 -26.26 7.89
C LEU A 94 -11.83 -25.35 7.82
N ASP A 95 -12.03 -24.03 7.66
CA ASP A 95 -11.00 -23.03 7.94
C ASP A 95 -10.52 -23.29 9.37
N THR A 96 -9.28 -23.79 9.53
CA THR A 96 -8.66 -23.86 10.85
C THR A 96 -8.48 -22.43 11.32
N ILE A 97 -9.33 -21.99 12.25
CA ILE A 97 -9.19 -20.70 12.91
C ILE A 97 -7.78 -20.64 13.47
N PRO A 98 -6.93 -19.67 13.07
CA PRO A 98 -5.58 -19.56 13.59
C PRO A 98 -5.62 -19.40 15.11
N ASP A 99 -4.73 -20.10 15.81
CA ASP A 99 -4.63 -20.03 17.27
C ASP A 99 -4.36 -18.58 17.72
N GLU A 100 -4.88 -18.20 18.89
CA GLU A 100 -4.73 -16.84 19.43
C GLU A 100 -3.25 -16.42 19.56
N GLU A 101 -2.38 -17.39 19.83
CA GLU A 101 -0.93 -17.22 19.87
C GLU A 101 -0.37 -16.79 18.51
N THR A 102 -0.78 -17.45 17.42
CA THR A 102 -0.37 -17.10 16.05
C THR A 102 -0.87 -15.71 15.65
N LEU A 103 -2.09 -15.33 16.04
CA LEU A 103 -2.60 -13.98 15.80
C LEU A 103 -1.81 -12.91 16.56
N PHE A 104 -1.41 -13.19 17.79
CA PHE A 104 -0.56 -12.31 18.57
C PHE A 104 0.82 -12.13 17.94
N GLU A 105 1.42 -13.23 17.47
CA GLU A 105 2.71 -13.24 16.76
C GLU A 105 2.63 -12.40 15.47
N ILE A 106 1.62 -12.62 14.63
CA ILE A 106 1.39 -11.82 13.41
C ILE A 106 1.28 -10.33 13.77
N THR A 107 0.54 -9.98 14.81
CA THR A 107 0.34 -8.58 15.22
C THR A 107 1.63 -7.95 15.76
N ALA A 108 2.46 -8.73 16.46
CA ALA A 108 3.77 -8.31 16.94
C ALA A 108 4.73 -8.06 15.77
N GLU A 109 4.78 -8.98 14.82
CA GLU A 109 5.67 -8.87 13.66
C GLU A 109 5.22 -7.74 12.73
N GLU A 110 3.92 -7.51 12.54
CA GLU A 110 3.41 -6.33 11.84
C GLU A 110 3.75 -5.00 12.54
N ARG A 111 3.91 -5.00 13.88
CA ARG A 111 4.39 -3.80 14.61
C ARG A 111 5.88 -3.58 14.36
N ARG A 112 6.66 -4.66 14.35
CA ARG A 112 8.09 -4.61 14.00
C ARG A 112 8.28 -4.11 12.57
N LEU A 113 7.47 -4.60 11.61
CA LEU A 113 7.50 -4.15 10.22
C LEU A 113 7.25 -2.64 10.11
N PHE A 114 6.27 -2.15 10.87
CA PHE A 114 5.97 -0.72 10.91
C PHE A 114 7.16 0.10 11.46
N ALA A 115 7.83 -0.37 12.51
CA ALA A 115 9.01 0.29 13.07
C ALA A 115 10.19 0.32 12.08
N LEU A 116 10.44 -0.79 11.37
CA LEU A 116 11.45 -0.87 10.32
C LEU A 116 11.14 0.08 9.15
N ASN A 117 9.88 0.19 8.75
CA ASN A 117 9.51 1.14 7.71
C ASN A 117 9.71 2.60 8.13
N GLU A 118 9.55 2.94 9.42
CA GLU A 118 9.92 4.26 9.95
C GLU A 118 11.44 4.50 9.98
N SER A 119 12.26 3.49 10.27
CA SER A 119 13.72 3.62 10.17
C SER A 119 14.19 3.74 8.72
N ILE A 120 13.64 2.94 7.79
CA ILE A 120 13.92 3.06 6.34
C ILE A 120 13.58 4.47 5.86
N LYS A 121 12.42 5.00 6.24
CA LYS A 121 12.01 6.36 5.92
C LYS A 121 13.04 7.39 6.40
N ARG A 122 13.55 7.24 7.63
CA ARG A 122 14.58 8.12 8.20
C ARG A 122 15.88 8.04 7.39
N ALA A 123 16.40 6.85 7.13
CA ALA A 123 17.62 6.66 6.34
C ALA A 123 17.50 7.26 4.93
N LEU A 124 16.37 7.06 4.25
CA LEU A 124 16.09 7.68 2.94
C LEU A 124 16.03 9.21 3.01
N THR A 125 15.47 9.76 4.10
CA THR A 125 15.44 11.22 4.31
C THR A 125 16.85 11.78 4.55
N GLU A 126 17.69 11.06 5.29
CA GLU A 126 19.10 11.41 5.49
C GLU A 126 19.89 11.34 4.18
N LEU A 127 19.65 10.34 3.34
CA LEU A 127 20.22 10.27 1.99
C LEU A 127 19.86 11.51 1.17
N LEU A 128 18.61 12.01 1.22
CA LEU A 128 18.24 13.25 0.52
C LEU A 128 18.93 14.50 1.08
N ASN A 129 19.39 14.46 2.33
CA ASN A 129 20.15 15.55 2.95
C ASN A 129 21.64 15.52 2.55
N CYS A 130 22.14 14.41 2.01
CA CYS A 130 23.52 14.27 1.57
C CYS A 130 23.81 15.09 0.32
N GLU A 131 24.94 15.82 0.31
CA GLU A 131 25.31 16.68 -0.82
C GLU A 131 25.49 15.91 -2.14
N SER A 132 26.04 14.69 -2.08
CA SER A 132 26.20 13.80 -3.25
C SER A 132 24.86 13.52 -3.94
N VAL A 133 23.83 13.17 -3.16
CA VAL A 133 22.46 12.94 -3.65
C VAL A 133 21.80 14.25 -4.10
N ARG A 134 22.10 15.37 -3.43
CA ARG A 134 21.61 16.70 -3.82
C ARG A 134 22.25 17.24 -5.09
N CYS A 135 23.40 16.73 -5.52
CA CYS A 135 24.03 17.07 -6.78
C CYS A 135 23.63 16.11 -7.92
N ASP A 136 23.24 14.87 -7.60
CA ASP A 136 22.81 13.88 -8.59
C ASP A 136 21.28 13.81 -8.71
N ARG A 137 20.74 14.26 -9.85
CA ARG A 137 19.30 14.21 -10.12
C ARG A 137 18.75 12.78 -10.16
N SER A 138 19.48 11.86 -10.78
CA SER A 138 19.03 10.47 -10.97
C SER A 138 18.90 9.77 -9.63
N MET A 139 19.92 9.94 -8.79
CA MET A 139 19.97 9.37 -7.45
C MET A 139 18.89 9.96 -6.55
N ARG A 140 18.68 11.28 -6.58
CA ARG A 140 17.60 11.92 -5.82
C ARG A 140 16.23 11.37 -6.19
N LEU A 141 15.95 11.20 -7.49
CA LEU A 141 14.68 10.63 -7.96
C LEU A 141 14.51 9.18 -7.50
N TRP A 142 15.58 8.39 -7.50
CA TRP A 142 15.57 7.03 -6.97
C TRP A 142 15.23 7.01 -5.47
N VAL A 143 15.93 7.82 -4.65
CA VAL A 143 15.67 7.90 -3.20
C VAL A 143 14.25 8.38 -2.94
N GLN A 144 13.78 9.40 -3.66
CA GLN A 144 12.39 9.88 -3.56
C GLN A 144 11.37 8.81 -3.92
N SER A 145 11.61 8.03 -4.99
CA SER A 145 10.71 6.95 -5.39
C SER A 145 10.59 5.89 -4.29
N ARG A 146 11.73 5.47 -3.72
CA ARG A 146 11.75 4.54 -2.58
C ARG A 146 11.05 5.12 -1.35
N LEU A 147 11.26 6.41 -1.05
CA LEU A 147 10.60 7.08 0.06
C LEU A 147 9.08 7.05 -0.10
N MET A 148 8.57 7.31 -1.31
CA MET A 148 7.14 7.27 -1.60
C MET A 148 6.54 5.87 -1.45
N GLU A 149 7.28 4.83 -1.84
CA GLU A 149 6.89 3.43 -1.64
C GLU A 149 6.79 3.09 -0.14
N THR A 150 7.83 3.40 0.65
CA THR A 150 7.83 3.18 2.10
C THR A 150 6.69 3.95 2.79
N GLU A 151 6.43 5.20 2.39
CA GLU A 151 5.31 5.96 2.94
C GLU A 151 3.95 5.37 2.58
N LYS A 152 3.80 4.79 1.38
CA LYS A 152 2.56 4.12 0.98
C LYS A 152 2.29 2.89 1.86
N GLU A 153 3.33 2.14 2.21
CA GLU A 153 3.23 0.99 3.12
C GLU A 153 2.82 1.43 4.54
N LEU A 154 3.47 2.46 5.08
CA LEU A 154 3.12 3.04 6.39
C LEU A 154 1.66 3.51 6.45
N ARG A 155 1.15 4.12 5.37
CA ARG A 155 -0.26 4.54 5.26
C ARG A 155 -1.22 3.35 5.22
N SER A 156 -0.82 2.27 4.54
CA SER A 156 -1.64 1.06 4.40
C SER A 156 -1.77 0.31 5.73
N GLY A 157 -0.67 0.22 6.49
CA GLY A 157 -0.66 -0.37 7.83
C GLY A 157 -1.53 0.40 8.83
N ARG A 158 -1.52 1.74 8.78
CA ARG A 158 -2.37 2.57 9.66
C ARG A 158 -3.86 2.30 9.47
N ARG A 159 -4.32 2.17 8.22
CA ARG A 159 -5.74 1.94 7.90
C ARG A 159 -6.26 0.60 8.43
N ARG A 160 -5.45 -0.45 8.38
CA ARG A 160 -5.79 -1.77 8.92
C ARG A 160 -5.94 -1.78 10.45
N ARG A 161 -5.14 -0.96 11.15
CA ARG A 161 -5.19 -0.86 12.61
C ARG A 161 -6.34 0.03 13.12
N SER A 162 -6.80 1.00 12.32
CA SER A 162 -7.88 1.91 12.70
C SER A 162 -9.29 1.34 12.54
N SER A 163 -9.46 0.15 11.96
CA SER A 163 -10.76 -0.49 11.76
C SER A 163 -11.13 -1.53 12.84
N GLY A 164 -10.37 -1.59 13.94
CA GLY A 164 -10.52 -2.62 14.99
C GLY A 164 -10.87 -2.09 16.38
N THR A 165 -11.62 -0.99 16.47
CA THR A 165 -12.15 -0.48 17.74
C THR A 165 -13.64 -0.16 17.60
N GLU A 166 -14.48 -1.17 17.78
CA GLU A 166 -15.86 -1.04 18.29
C GLU A 166 -16.13 -2.16 19.28
#